data_AF-E4SHR0-F1
#
_entry.id   AF-E4SHR0-F1
#
_cell.length_a   1.000
_cell.length_b   1.000
_cell.length_c   1.000
_cell.angle_alpha   90.00
_cell.angle_beta   90.00
_cell.angle_gamma   90.00
#
_symmetry.space_group_name_H-M   'P 1'
#
loop_
_entity.id
_entity.type
_entity.pdbx_description
1 polymer ?
#
loop_
_entity_poly.entity_id
_entity_poly.type
_entity_poly.pdbx_seq_one_letter_code
_entity_poly.pdbx_strand_id
1 'polypeptide(L)'
;MDKFLGIAWENIFIGLLGGFIVSFINYLYKKIKEKIIERKFPIKGFYITKFEDEIDGKKVICTAPAELKQKGNKIFGKTYMPKDKRSWIIEGEISSNGHIYGIYYAEDPIDKGIGNFFLKVDNKRRMVGLWSGYDSVNGKITSGRYEFYPILTGVKIMNMKKSDIPQIIEISDQELGKDYLNHNDIEQMIDSKEDYICKVAYCSDESKIVGFCLGFIINPEKLQSLLKVESAKIPRFLRLSDKIGVIKTVAVEKNYQGYGIGKKLVEDCYNELVKRGVQSVFSIAWKNGEVINIGGILTLLGFKKYLEINRYWEKESLEKGYFCPVCGNPPCACSAVIYAKAINTKL
;
A
#
# COMPACT_ATOMS: atom_id res chain seq x y z
N MET A 1 -7.06 64.62 -43.39
CA MET A 1 -7.55 63.34 -42.84
C MET A 1 -6.39 62.43 -42.43
N ASP A 2 -5.32 62.34 -43.23
CA ASP A 2 -4.20 61.40 -42.99
C ASP A 2 -3.43 61.60 -41.67
N LYS A 3 -3.19 62.86 -41.24
CA LYS A 3 -2.54 63.12 -39.94
C LYS A 3 -3.37 62.67 -38.73
N PHE A 4 -4.69 62.74 -38.83
CA PHE A 4 -5.59 62.37 -37.74
C PHE A 4 -5.70 60.84 -37.61
N LEU A 5 -5.70 60.15 -38.75
CA LEU A 5 -5.62 58.69 -38.81
C LEU A 5 -4.30 58.17 -38.24
N GLY A 6 -3.16 58.83 -38.52
CA GLY A 6 -1.86 58.44 -37.95
C GLY A 6 -1.82 58.46 -36.42
N ILE A 7 -2.29 59.56 -35.80
CA ILE A 7 -2.32 59.70 -34.33
C ILE A 7 -3.29 58.69 -33.68
N ALA A 8 -4.43 58.41 -34.33
CA ALA A 8 -5.38 57.41 -33.84
C ALA A 8 -4.77 55.99 -33.87
N TRP A 9 -4.07 55.64 -34.95
CA TRP A 9 -3.40 54.34 -35.08
C TRP A 9 -2.25 54.15 -34.09
N GLU A 10 -1.45 55.19 -33.83
CA GLU A 10 -0.39 55.17 -32.82
C GLU A 10 -0.95 54.86 -31.42
N ASN A 11 -2.02 55.55 -31.03
CA ASN A 11 -2.65 55.34 -29.72
C ASN A 11 -3.26 53.94 -29.58
N ILE A 12 -3.89 53.42 -30.64
CA ILE A 12 -4.43 52.04 -30.66
C ILE A 12 -3.28 51.02 -30.53
N PHE A 13 -2.19 51.21 -31.27
CA PHE A 13 -1.03 50.33 -31.22
C PHE A 13 -0.37 50.32 -29.84
N ILE A 14 -0.14 51.49 -29.24
CA ILE A 14 0.42 51.62 -27.88
C ILE A 14 -0.49 50.94 -26.86
N GLY A 15 -1.81 51.11 -26.98
CA GLY A 15 -2.79 50.44 -26.12
C GLY A 15 -2.74 48.90 -26.23
N LEU A 16 -2.68 48.37 -27.44
CA LEU A 16 -2.56 46.92 -27.69
C LEU A 16 -1.24 46.36 -27.19
N LEU A 17 -0.13 47.06 -27.45
CA LEU A 17 1.20 46.66 -26.98
C LEU A 17 1.27 46.67 -25.45
N GLY A 18 0.74 47.71 -24.80
CA GLY A 18 0.65 47.79 -23.35
C GLY A 18 -0.19 46.66 -22.75
N GLY A 19 -1.38 46.40 -23.32
CA GLY A 19 -2.24 45.30 -22.92
C GLY A 19 -1.56 43.92 -23.08
N PHE A 20 -0.84 43.73 -24.18
CA PHE A 20 -0.06 42.51 -24.42
C PHE A 20 1.05 42.33 -23.40
N ILE A 21 1.84 43.38 -23.11
CA ILE A 21 2.94 43.32 -22.12
C ILE A 21 2.39 42.98 -20.74
N VAL A 22 1.32 43.64 -20.29
CA VAL A 22 0.70 43.37 -18.97
C VAL A 22 0.18 41.92 -18.91
N SER A 23 -0.50 41.46 -19.96
CA SER A 23 -0.99 40.07 -20.07
C SER A 23 0.17 39.07 -20.02
N PHE A 24 1.26 39.34 -20.74
CA PHE A 24 2.45 38.50 -20.79
C PHE A 24 3.17 38.44 -19.43
N ILE A 25 3.36 39.58 -18.76
CA ILE A 25 3.94 39.64 -17.40
C ILE A 25 3.07 38.87 -16.41
N ASN A 26 1.76 39.05 -16.43
CA ASN A 26 0.83 38.30 -15.57
C ASN A 26 0.89 36.79 -15.84
N TYR A 27 0.98 36.39 -17.12
CA TYR A 27 1.15 35.00 -17.51
C TYR A 27 2.48 34.41 -16.98
N LEU A 28 3.60 35.12 -17.12
CA LEU A 28 4.90 34.71 -16.60
C LEU A 28 4.89 34.60 -15.07
N TYR A 29 4.35 35.60 -14.39
CA TYR A 29 4.22 35.60 -12.93
C TYR A 29 3.40 34.40 -12.45
N LYS A 30 2.27 34.13 -13.11
CA LYS A 30 1.43 32.95 -12.84
C LYS A 30 2.20 31.65 -13.06
N LYS A 31 2.93 31.52 -14.18
CA LYS A 31 3.74 30.33 -14.49
C LYS A 31 4.86 30.08 -13.48
N ILE A 32 5.53 31.14 -13.03
CA ILE A 32 6.57 31.04 -12.00
C ILE A 32 5.96 30.57 -10.68
N LYS A 33 4.84 31.18 -10.25
CA LYS A 33 4.13 30.80 -9.03
C LYS A 33 3.65 29.33 -9.08
N GLU A 34 3.08 28.91 -10.20
CA GLU A 34 2.68 27.51 -10.46
C GLU A 34 3.87 26.56 -10.30
N LYS A 35 5.02 26.87 -10.89
CA LYS A 35 6.24 26.05 -10.82
C LYS A 35 6.86 26.01 -9.41
N ILE A 36 6.77 27.10 -8.66
CA ILE A 36 7.18 27.14 -7.25
C ILE A 36 6.31 26.19 -6.41
N ILE A 37 4.99 26.21 -6.63
CA ILE A 37 4.05 25.32 -5.92
C ILE A 37 4.32 23.86 -6.27
N GLU A 38 4.51 23.51 -7.54
CA GLU A 38 4.87 22.14 -7.97
C GLU A 38 6.15 21.63 -7.32
N ARG A 39 7.18 22.48 -7.22
CA ARG A 39 8.45 22.12 -6.58
C ARG A 39 8.31 21.98 -5.07
N LYS A 40 7.59 22.89 -4.43
CA LYS A 40 7.37 22.89 -2.98
C LYS A 40 6.51 21.70 -2.54
N PHE A 41 5.53 21.33 -3.35
CA PHE A 41 4.59 20.25 -3.08
C PHE A 41 4.44 19.36 -4.32
N PRO A 42 5.35 18.40 -4.53
CA PRO A 42 5.26 17.49 -5.66
C PRO A 42 4.21 16.41 -5.38
N ILE A 43 3.00 16.56 -5.92
CA ILE A 43 1.86 15.65 -5.71
C ILE A 43 1.74 14.61 -6.83
N LYS A 44 2.36 14.83 -7.99
CA LYS A 44 2.29 13.88 -9.11
C LYS A 44 2.84 12.50 -8.73
N GLY A 45 2.06 11.44 -8.91
CA GLY A 45 2.51 10.06 -8.70
C GLY A 45 1.40 9.08 -8.36
N PHE A 46 1.80 7.87 -7.95
CA PHE A 46 0.90 6.84 -7.45
C PHE A 46 0.80 6.89 -5.94
N TYR A 47 -0.38 6.58 -5.41
CA TYR A 47 -0.71 6.62 -4.00
C TYR A 47 -1.51 5.38 -3.60
N ILE A 48 -1.42 5.01 -2.33
CA ILE A 48 -2.42 4.20 -1.65
C ILE A 48 -3.26 5.13 -0.79
N THR A 49 -4.56 5.14 -1.00
CA THR A 49 -5.48 5.90 -0.19
C THR A 49 -6.00 5.06 0.99
N LYS A 50 -6.27 5.73 2.10
CA LYS A 50 -7.04 5.20 3.23
C LYS A 50 -8.19 6.16 3.49
N PHE A 51 -9.41 5.67 3.52
CA PHE A 51 -10.57 6.50 3.84
C PHE A 51 -11.54 5.76 4.75
N GLU A 52 -12.15 6.51 5.66
CA GLU A 52 -13.27 6.01 6.46
C GLU A 52 -14.52 6.02 5.61
N ASP A 53 -15.25 4.92 5.60
CA ASP A 53 -16.52 4.73 4.90
C ASP A 53 -17.54 4.09 5.85
N GLU A 54 -18.81 4.06 5.47
CA GLU A 54 -19.88 3.44 6.27
C GLU A 54 -20.53 2.31 5.50
N ILE A 55 -20.35 1.07 5.98
CA ILE A 55 -20.99 -0.12 5.41
C ILE A 55 -21.90 -0.70 6.49
N ASP A 56 -23.19 -0.84 6.19
CA ASP A 56 -24.21 -1.38 7.10
C ASP A 56 -24.24 -0.69 8.47
N GLY A 57 -24.13 0.64 8.50
CA GLY A 57 -24.12 1.44 9.73
C GLY A 57 -22.80 1.41 10.51
N LYS A 58 -21.79 0.68 10.04
CA LYS A 58 -20.49 0.56 10.71
C LYS A 58 -19.42 1.32 9.94
N LYS A 59 -18.63 2.11 10.67
CA LYS A 59 -17.42 2.73 10.12
C LYS A 59 -16.40 1.65 9.77
N VAL A 60 -15.96 1.63 8.52
CA VAL A 60 -14.92 0.75 8.01
C VAL A 60 -13.81 1.59 7.39
N ILE A 61 -12.58 1.10 7.48
CA ILE A 61 -11.44 1.73 6.79
C ILE A 61 -11.25 1.02 5.46
N CYS A 62 -11.42 1.76 4.38
CA CYS A 62 -11.24 1.30 3.01
C CYS A 62 -9.85 1.72 2.50
N THR A 63 -9.30 0.93 1.59
CA THR A 63 -8.02 1.22 0.91
C THR A 63 -8.18 1.09 -0.59
N ALA A 64 -7.60 2.02 -1.34
CA ALA A 64 -7.66 2.00 -2.79
C ALA A 64 -6.42 2.63 -3.43
N PRO A 65 -5.88 2.08 -4.54
CA PRO A 65 -4.85 2.75 -5.31
C PRO A 65 -5.38 4.04 -5.95
N ALA A 66 -4.54 5.06 -6.02
CA ALA A 66 -4.81 6.30 -6.71
C ALA A 66 -3.63 6.74 -7.58
N GLU A 67 -3.94 7.42 -8.68
CA GLU A 67 -2.97 8.08 -9.55
C GLU A 67 -3.30 9.56 -9.61
N LEU A 68 -2.36 10.41 -9.22
CA LEU A 68 -2.52 11.86 -9.22
C LEU A 68 -1.55 12.51 -10.22
N LYS A 69 -2.06 13.51 -10.92
CA LYS A 69 -1.33 14.43 -11.80
C LYS A 69 -1.42 15.84 -11.22
N GLN A 70 -0.41 16.65 -11.51
CA GLN A 70 -0.33 18.02 -11.05
C GLN A 70 0.09 18.92 -12.22
N LYS A 71 -0.58 20.07 -12.33
CA LYS A 71 -0.24 21.14 -13.27
C LYS A 71 -0.41 22.48 -12.55
N GLY A 72 0.69 23.03 -12.08
CA GLY A 72 0.75 24.18 -11.21
C GLY A 72 0.12 23.90 -9.86
N ASN A 73 -0.89 24.71 -9.51
CA ASN A 73 -1.71 24.49 -8.33
C ASN A 73 -2.86 23.49 -8.59
N LYS A 74 -3.12 23.05 -9.82
CA LYS A 74 -4.21 22.13 -10.11
C LYS A 74 -3.77 20.68 -9.92
N ILE A 75 -4.62 19.89 -9.30
CA ILE A 75 -4.46 18.47 -9.06
C ILE A 75 -5.65 17.76 -9.70
N PHE A 76 -5.36 16.69 -10.43
CA PHE A 76 -6.40 15.85 -11.03
C PHE A 76 -5.92 14.41 -11.06
N GLY A 77 -6.83 13.45 -10.95
CA GLY A 77 -6.44 12.06 -10.86
C GLY A 77 -7.63 11.12 -10.71
N LYS A 78 -7.32 9.87 -10.35
CA LYS A 78 -8.33 8.85 -10.14
C LYS A 78 -7.97 7.94 -8.96
N THR A 79 -8.98 7.52 -8.21
CA THR A 79 -8.89 6.44 -7.23
C THR A 79 -9.66 5.24 -7.77
N TYR A 80 -9.05 4.05 -7.79
CA TYR A 80 -9.67 2.83 -8.30
C TYR A 80 -10.07 1.92 -7.15
N MET A 81 -11.34 1.56 -7.05
CA MET A 81 -11.91 0.71 -6.01
C MET A 81 -11.83 -0.77 -6.44
N PRO A 82 -10.96 -1.59 -5.83
CA PRO A 82 -10.73 -2.95 -6.33
C PRO A 82 -11.93 -3.89 -6.16
N LYS A 83 -12.81 -3.61 -5.19
CA LYS A 83 -13.91 -4.51 -4.82
C LYS A 83 -15.09 -4.45 -5.78
N ASP A 84 -15.46 -3.26 -6.22
CA ASP A 84 -16.64 -3.00 -7.05
C ASP A 84 -16.28 -2.48 -8.45
N LYS A 85 -14.97 -2.37 -8.75
CA LYS A 85 -14.42 -1.87 -10.02
C LYS A 85 -14.83 -0.43 -10.35
N ARG A 86 -15.32 0.34 -9.36
CA ARG A 86 -15.61 1.76 -9.55
C ARG A 86 -14.32 2.57 -9.58
N SER A 87 -14.35 3.67 -10.30
CA SER A 87 -13.30 4.68 -10.27
C SER A 87 -13.90 6.02 -9.84
N TRP A 88 -13.17 6.74 -9.02
CA TRP A 88 -13.51 8.09 -8.59
C TRP A 88 -12.52 9.07 -9.21
N ILE A 89 -13.02 10.01 -10.00
CA ILE A 89 -12.23 11.12 -10.52
C ILE A 89 -12.03 12.12 -9.39
N ILE A 90 -10.81 12.63 -9.26
CA ILE A 90 -10.41 13.62 -8.25
C ILE A 90 -9.99 14.87 -9.01
N GLU A 91 -10.54 16.03 -8.62
CA GLU A 91 -10.15 17.34 -9.13
C GLU A 91 -10.03 18.32 -7.97
N GLY A 92 -8.93 19.06 -7.89
CA GLY A 92 -8.74 20.03 -6.82
C GLY A 92 -7.59 21.00 -7.07
N GLU A 93 -7.36 21.86 -6.08
CA GLU A 93 -6.30 22.86 -6.09
C GLU A 93 -5.49 22.83 -4.80
N ILE A 94 -4.18 23.04 -4.91
CA ILE A 94 -3.25 23.18 -3.79
C ILE A 94 -2.91 24.65 -3.53
N SER A 95 -3.11 25.07 -2.29
CA SER A 95 -2.72 26.39 -1.79
C SER A 95 -1.19 26.49 -1.56
N SER A 96 -0.68 27.71 -1.46
CA SER A 96 0.73 27.99 -1.11
C SER A 96 1.18 27.42 0.24
N ASN A 97 0.19 27.11 1.11
CA ASN A 97 0.38 26.58 2.45
C ASN A 97 0.23 25.05 2.50
N GLY A 98 0.10 24.38 1.35
CA GLY A 98 0.04 22.92 1.27
C GLY A 98 -1.31 22.31 1.58
N HIS A 99 -2.38 23.11 1.70
CA HIS A 99 -3.74 22.59 1.77
C HIS A 99 -4.27 22.33 0.36
N ILE A 100 -4.87 21.17 0.15
CA ILE A 100 -5.55 20.78 -1.09
C ILE A 100 -7.05 20.74 -0.80
N TYR A 101 -7.85 21.31 -1.69
CA TYR A 101 -9.30 21.22 -1.64
C TYR A 101 -9.84 20.96 -3.03
N GLY A 102 -10.95 20.24 -3.11
CA GLY A 102 -11.49 19.84 -4.39
C GLY A 102 -12.75 19.01 -4.29
N ILE A 103 -13.12 18.43 -5.41
CA ILE A 103 -14.25 17.53 -5.57
C ILE A 103 -13.78 16.17 -6.06
N TYR A 104 -14.56 15.15 -5.75
CA TYR A 104 -14.45 13.86 -6.39
C TYR A 104 -15.83 13.42 -6.86
N TYR A 105 -15.87 12.66 -7.95
CA TYR A 105 -17.12 12.18 -8.54
C TYR A 105 -16.88 10.85 -9.25
N ALA A 106 -17.93 10.06 -9.42
CA ALA A 106 -17.80 8.76 -10.07
C ALA A 106 -17.43 8.93 -11.56
N GLU A 107 -16.55 8.06 -12.06
CA GLU A 107 -16.20 8.02 -13.50
C GLU A 107 -17.36 7.50 -14.35
N ASP A 108 -18.19 6.62 -13.79
CA ASP A 108 -19.40 6.13 -14.45
C ASP A 108 -20.49 7.23 -14.43
N PRO A 109 -20.98 7.70 -15.59
CA PRO A 109 -21.98 8.76 -15.66
C PRO A 109 -23.34 8.38 -15.06
N ILE A 110 -23.61 7.08 -14.84
CA ILE A 110 -24.85 6.62 -14.18
C ILE A 110 -24.74 6.77 -12.66
N ASP A 111 -23.54 6.61 -12.10
CA ASP A 111 -23.30 6.81 -10.67
C ASP A 111 -23.25 8.31 -10.37
N LYS A 112 -24.26 8.80 -9.63
CA LYS A 112 -24.38 10.21 -9.24
C LYS A 112 -23.57 10.56 -7.99
N GLY A 113 -22.71 9.65 -7.51
CA GLY A 113 -21.83 9.89 -6.39
C GLY A 113 -20.93 11.10 -6.64
N ILE A 114 -20.96 12.06 -5.72
CA ILE A 114 -20.15 13.26 -5.75
C ILE A 114 -19.83 13.71 -4.32
N GLY A 115 -18.66 14.28 -4.13
CA GLY A 115 -18.28 14.86 -2.86
C GLY A 115 -17.15 15.86 -2.98
N ASN A 116 -16.73 16.36 -1.82
CA ASN A 116 -15.62 17.27 -1.66
C ASN A 116 -14.57 16.68 -0.71
N PHE A 117 -13.34 17.16 -0.82
CA PHE A 117 -12.27 16.77 0.07
C PHE A 117 -11.43 17.98 0.47
N PHE A 118 -10.80 17.89 1.63
CA PHE A 118 -9.85 18.85 2.15
C PHE A 118 -8.67 18.09 2.77
N LEU A 119 -7.47 18.30 2.26
CA LEU A 119 -6.26 17.58 2.64
C LEU A 119 -5.14 18.56 2.97
N LYS A 120 -4.17 18.14 3.76
CA LYS A 120 -2.91 18.84 3.99
C LYS A 120 -1.74 17.96 3.59
N VAL A 121 -0.82 18.52 2.80
CA VAL A 121 0.41 17.87 2.37
C VAL A 121 1.47 18.02 3.46
N ASP A 122 2.13 16.93 3.82
CA ASP A 122 3.29 16.94 4.70
C ASP A 122 4.64 16.90 3.93
N ASN A 123 5.74 16.87 4.68
CA ASN A 123 7.09 16.84 4.13
C ASN A 123 7.43 15.54 3.36
N LYS A 124 6.68 14.44 3.58
CA LYS A 124 6.86 13.16 2.89
C LYS A 124 5.87 12.98 1.74
N ARG A 125 5.21 14.06 1.30
CA ARG A 125 4.14 14.05 0.28
C ARG A 125 2.91 13.24 0.67
N ARG A 126 2.77 12.87 1.95
CA ARG A 126 1.54 12.28 2.46
C ARG A 126 0.51 13.37 2.55
N MET A 127 -0.73 13.04 2.21
CA MET A 127 -1.85 13.96 2.30
C MET A 127 -2.84 13.41 3.32
N VAL A 128 -3.25 14.22 4.28
CA VAL A 128 -4.19 13.81 5.34
C VAL A 128 -5.23 14.90 5.52
N GLY A 129 -6.49 14.50 5.66
CA GLY A 129 -7.58 15.40 5.98
C GLY A 129 -8.92 14.68 5.98
N LEU A 130 -9.93 15.32 5.40
CA LEU A 130 -11.32 14.90 5.45
C LEU A 130 -11.92 14.84 4.05
N TRP A 131 -12.93 13.99 3.91
CA TRP A 131 -13.81 13.95 2.76
C TRP A 131 -15.27 14.06 3.23
N SER A 132 -16.14 14.57 2.37
CA SER A 132 -17.59 14.54 2.55
C SER A 132 -18.23 14.26 1.19
N GLY A 133 -19.23 13.40 1.11
CA GLY A 133 -19.89 13.07 -0.15
C GLY A 133 -21.30 12.58 0.02
N TYR A 134 -22.03 12.65 -1.08
CA TYR A 134 -23.39 12.16 -1.19
C TYR A 134 -23.40 10.70 -1.64
N ASP A 135 -23.92 9.83 -0.79
CA ASP A 135 -24.22 8.45 -1.11
C ASP A 135 -25.57 8.41 -1.84
N SER A 136 -25.53 8.16 -3.14
CA SER A 136 -26.70 8.10 -4.01
C SER A 136 -27.61 6.90 -3.71
N VAL A 137 -27.07 5.83 -3.11
CA VAL A 137 -27.81 4.60 -2.79
C VAL A 137 -28.62 4.80 -1.52
N ASN A 138 -27.99 5.37 -0.49
CA ASN A 138 -28.62 5.56 0.82
C ASN A 138 -29.24 6.95 1.01
N GLY A 139 -29.05 7.88 0.07
CA GLY A 139 -29.62 9.22 0.09
C GLY A 139 -29.09 10.11 1.23
N LYS A 140 -27.86 9.88 1.69
CA LYS A 140 -27.26 10.58 2.85
C LYS A 140 -25.91 11.20 2.53
N ILE A 141 -25.52 12.21 3.30
CA ILE A 141 -24.15 12.74 3.27
C ILE A 141 -23.31 11.98 4.29
N THR A 142 -22.22 11.38 3.82
CA THR A 142 -21.21 10.73 4.66
C THR A 142 -19.94 11.56 4.66
N SER A 143 -19.23 11.57 5.77
CA SER A 143 -17.91 12.18 5.86
C SER A 143 -16.98 11.32 6.69
N GLY A 144 -15.69 11.47 6.43
CA GLY A 144 -14.67 10.64 7.06
C GLY A 144 -13.27 11.17 6.86
N ARG A 145 -12.33 10.54 7.56
CA ARG A 145 -10.91 10.79 7.35
C ARG A 145 -10.47 10.30 5.98
N TYR A 146 -9.60 11.07 5.32
CA TYR A 146 -9.02 10.71 4.02
C TYR A 146 -7.51 10.89 4.04
N GLU A 147 -6.78 9.87 3.62
CA GLU A 147 -5.33 9.86 3.61
C GLU A 147 -4.79 9.32 2.30
N PHE A 148 -3.69 9.89 1.82
CA PHE A 148 -2.94 9.43 0.66
C PHE A 148 -1.49 9.20 1.06
N TYR A 149 -1.01 7.99 0.83
CA TYR A 149 0.37 7.60 1.05
C TYR A 149 1.03 7.41 -0.31
N PRO A 150 2.08 8.16 -0.66
CA PRO A 150 2.73 7.98 -1.95
C PRO A 150 3.25 6.53 -2.06
N ILE A 151 3.28 5.95 -3.25
CA ILE A 151 3.98 4.68 -3.46
C ILE A 151 5.46 5.01 -3.62
N LEU A 152 6.31 4.47 -2.74
CA LEU A 152 7.75 4.68 -2.83
C LEU A 152 8.31 4.00 -4.09
N THR A 153 8.82 4.82 -5.01
CA THR A 153 9.46 4.36 -6.26
C THR A 153 10.94 4.01 -6.06
N GLY A 154 11.59 4.51 -5.00
CA GLY A 154 12.98 4.22 -4.66
C GLY A 154 13.23 2.87 -3.98
N VAL A 155 12.17 2.07 -3.76
CA VAL A 155 12.26 0.76 -3.10
C VAL A 155 12.33 -0.36 -4.13
N LYS A 156 13.39 -1.15 -4.06
CA LYS A 156 13.64 -2.33 -4.91
C LYS A 156 13.57 -3.61 -4.08
N ILE A 157 12.99 -4.65 -4.66
CA ILE A 157 13.02 -5.98 -4.06
C ILE A 157 14.25 -6.72 -4.58
N MET A 158 15.04 -7.28 -3.66
CA MET A 158 16.29 -7.97 -3.97
C MET A 158 16.38 -9.28 -3.19
N ASN A 159 17.27 -10.17 -3.62
CA ASN A 159 17.63 -11.33 -2.81
C ASN A 159 18.42 -10.88 -1.60
N MET A 160 18.08 -11.46 -0.44
CA MET A 160 18.74 -11.24 0.82
C MET A 160 20.20 -11.73 0.77
N LYS A 161 21.10 -10.99 1.41
CA LYS A 161 22.50 -11.35 1.64
C LYS A 161 22.76 -11.52 3.13
N LYS A 162 23.83 -12.26 3.50
CA LYS A 162 24.23 -12.43 4.90
C LYS A 162 24.52 -11.09 5.60
N SER A 163 25.04 -10.11 4.87
CA SER A 163 25.25 -8.74 5.35
C SER A 163 23.97 -8.01 5.79
N ASP A 164 22.80 -8.47 5.33
CA ASP A 164 21.52 -7.81 5.60
C ASP A 164 20.90 -8.31 6.92
N ILE A 165 21.37 -9.44 7.47
CA ILE A 165 20.76 -10.13 8.63
C ILE A 165 20.59 -9.19 9.84
N PRO A 166 21.56 -8.34 10.22
CA PRO A 166 21.38 -7.44 11.37
C PRO A 166 20.16 -6.51 11.23
N GLN A 167 19.96 -5.92 10.03
CA GLN A 167 18.80 -5.03 9.78
C GLN A 167 17.49 -5.82 9.73
N ILE A 168 17.52 -7.07 9.28
CA ILE A 168 16.33 -7.95 9.26
C ILE A 168 15.88 -8.31 10.68
N ILE A 169 16.83 -8.64 11.57
CA ILE A 169 16.55 -8.91 12.97
C ILE A 169 15.96 -7.66 13.62
N GLU A 170 16.54 -6.48 13.38
CA GLU A 170 16.01 -5.22 13.92
C GLU A 170 14.55 -4.97 13.49
N ILE A 171 14.23 -5.15 12.20
CA ILE A 171 12.86 -5.02 11.70
C ILE A 171 11.95 -6.10 12.32
N SER A 172 12.44 -7.34 12.45
CA SER A 172 11.68 -8.44 13.06
C SER A 172 11.34 -8.15 14.52
N ASP A 173 12.31 -7.70 15.31
CA ASP A 173 12.12 -7.40 16.73
C ASP A 173 11.10 -6.28 16.95
N GLN A 174 11.13 -5.26 16.09
CA GLN A 174 10.19 -4.13 16.14
C GLN A 174 8.76 -4.52 15.73
N GLU A 175 8.60 -5.36 14.70
CA GLU A 175 7.30 -5.60 14.06
C GLU A 175 6.63 -6.92 14.46
N LEU A 176 7.41 -7.93 14.83
CA LEU A 176 6.94 -9.29 15.11
C LEU A 176 7.18 -9.70 16.56
N GLY A 177 8.08 -9.02 17.26
CA GLY A 177 8.46 -9.30 18.63
C GLY A 177 9.92 -9.72 18.76
N LYS A 178 10.50 -9.39 19.91
CA LYS A 178 11.91 -9.63 20.20
C LYS A 178 12.23 -11.12 20.21
N ASP A 179 13.36 -11.50 19.60
CA ASP A 179 13.88 -12.87 19.54
C ASP A 179 12.99 -13.85 18.75
N TYR A 180 12.06 -13.33 17.93
CA TYR A 180 11.21 -14.14 17.06
C TYR A 180 11.98 -14.79 15.91
N LEU A 181 12.95 -14.07 15.34
CA LEU A 181 13.91 -14.58 14.35
C LEU A 181 15.32 -14.45 14.91
N ASN A 182 16.15 -15.47 14.70
CA ASN A 182 17.55 -15.44 15.10
C ASN A 182 18.46 -15.47 13.86
N HIS A 183 19.72 -15.05 14.08
CA HIS A 183 20.73 -14.93 13.03
C HIS A 183 20.99 -16.25 12.30
N ASN A 184 21.17 -17.34 13.05
CA ASN A 184 21.56 -18.64 12.50
C ASN A 184 20.46 -19.21 11.59
N ASP A 185 19.20 -19.07 11.97
CA ASP A 185 18.07 -19.52 11.17
C ASP A 185 18.03 -18.78 9.82
N ILE A 186 18.20 -17.45 9.83
CA ILE A 186 18.18 -16.66 8.59
C ILE A 186 19.39 -17.02 7.72
N GLU A 187 20.57 -17.18 8.32
CA GLU A 187 21.78 -17.57 7.59
C GLU A 187 21.62 -18.92 6.90
N GLN A 188 21.09 -19.93 7.60
CA GLN A 188 20.80 -21.25 7.03
C GLN A 188 19.78 -21.18 5.89
N MET A 189 18.77 -20.30 5.99
CA MET A 189 17.80 -20.08 4.91
C MET A 189 18.45 -19.45 3.68
N ILE A 190 19.38 -18.51 3.86
CA ILE A 190 20.12 -17.89 2.75
C ILE A 190 21.01 -18.92 2.05
N ASP A 191 21.62 -19.83 2.81
CA ASP A 191 22.48 -20.89 2.26
C ASP A 191 21.67 -21.98 1.53
N SER A 192 20.45 -22.28 2.01
CA SER A 192 19.54 -23.30 1.46
C SER A 192 18.63 -22.76 0.32
N LYS A 193 19.23 -22.13 -0.70
CA LYS A 193 18.50 -21.36 -1.73
C LYS A 193 17.45 -22.14 -2.53
N GLU A 194 17.58 -23.46 -2.64
CA GLU A 194 16.65 -24.30 -3.41
C GLU A 194 15.29 -24.40 -2.71
N ASP A 195 15.30 -24.47 -1.38
CA ASP A 195 14.11 -24.65 -0.56
C ASP A 195 13.54 -23.34 -0.03
N TYR A 196 14.39 -22.31 0.12
CA TYR A 196 14.02 -21.04 0.71
C TYR A 196 14.03 -19.88 -0.28
N ILE A 197 13.19 -18.89 0.01
CA ILE A 197 13.09 -17.62 -0.69
C ILE A 197 13.25 -16.52 0.33
N CYS A 198 14.38 -15.83 0.26
CA CYS A 198 14.73 -14.75 1.18
C CYS A 198 14.83 -13.44 0.39
N LYS A 199 13.87 -12.54 0.61
CA LYS A 199 13.76 -11.27 -0.11
C LYS A 199 13.84 -10.10 0.86
N VAL A 200 14.44 -9.02 0.39
CA VAL A 200 14.53 -7.74 1.11
C VAL A 200 14.02 -6.60 0.25
N ALA A 201 13.47 -5.58 0.90
CA ALA A 201 13.10 -4.31 0.29
C ALA A 201 14.19 -3.29 0.63
N TYR A 202 14.94 -2.85 -0.36
CA TYR A 202 16.00 -1.85 -0.20
C TYR A 202 15.52 -0.48 -0.65
N CYS A 203 15.59 0.50 0.25
CA CYS A 203 15.27 1.90 0.00
C CYS A 203 16.53 2.61 -0.49
N SER A 204 16.54 3.04 -1.76
CA SER A 204 17.70 3.71 -2.35
C SER A 204 17.95 5.10 -1.74
N ASP A 205 16.88 5.80 -1.36
CA ASP A 205 16.95 7.17 -0.84
C ASP A 205 17.63 7.23 0.55
N GLU A 206 17.46 6.18 1.36
CA GLU A 206 18.07 6.06 2.70
C GLU A 206 19.21 5.03 2.73
N SER A 207 19.49 4.36 1.62
CA SER A 207 20.50 3.30 1.50
C SER A 207 20.41 2.20 2.57
N LYS A 208 19.18 1.74 2.87
CA LYS A 208 18.91 0.75 3.93
C LYS A 208 17.83 -0.27 3.56
N ILE A 209 17.79 -1.38 4.30
CA ILE A 209 16.71 -2.36 4.23
C ILE A 209 15.53 -1.85 5.06
N VAL A 210 14.34 -1.86 4.47
CA VAL A 210 13.10 -1.33 5.08
C VAL A 210 12.00 -2.39 5.21
N GLY A 211 12.29 -3.62 4.81
CA GLY A 211 11.40 -4.75 4.96
C GLY A 211 11.97 -6.03 4.37
N PHE A 212 11.36 -7.16 4.71
CA PHE A 212 11.80 -8.46 4.23
C PHE A 212 10.62 -9.44 4.09
N CYS A 213 10.85 -10.50 3.33
CA CYS A 213 9.95 -11.63 3.19
C CYS A 213 10.73 -12.94 3.16
N LEU A 214 10.28 -13.89 3.97
CA LEU A 214 10.78 -15.26 4.02
C LEU A 214 9.68 -16.20 3.51
N GLY A 215 10.04 -17.06 2.58
CA GLY A 215 9.20 -18.15 2.10
C GLY A 215 10.00 -19.43 1.96
N PHE A 216 9.31 -20.55 1.86
CA PHE A 216 9.94 -21.85 1.65
C PHE A 216 8.98 -22.84 1.00
N ILE A 217 9.51 -23.98 0.56
CA ILE A 217 8.76 -25.06 -0.07
C ILE A 217 8.70 -26.27 0.88
N ILE A 218 7.55 -26.93 0.92
CA ILE A 218 7.35 -28.18 1.65
C ILE A 218 6.61 -29.23 0.82
N ASN A 219 6.70 -30.47 1.29
CA ASN A 219 5.82 -31.56 0.91
C ASN A 219 4.62 -31.66 1.85
N PRO A 220 3.50 -32.31 1.46
CA PRO A 220 2.29 -32.48 2.25
C PRO A 220 2.49 -32.99 3.68
N GLU A 221 3.48 -33.85 3.89
CA GLU A 221 3.76 -34.48 5.18
C GLU A 221 4.05 -33.45 6.28
N LYS A 222 4.60 -32.29 5.92
CA LYS A 222 4.90 -31.19 6.86
C LYS A 222 3.69 -30.28 7.14
N LEU A 223 2.57 -30.42 6.42
CA LEU A 223 1.41 -29.53 6.58
C LEU A 223 0.80 -29.63 7.98
N GLN A 224 0.64 -30.85 8.50
CA GLN A 224 -0.07 -31.04 9.77
C GLN A 224 0.70 -30.42 10.94
N SER A 225 2.02 -30.61 10.98
CA SER A 225 2.89 -30.05 12.01
C SER A 225 2.96 -28.53 11.91
N LEU A 226 3.02 -27.98 10.69
CA LEU A 226 3.02 -26.53 10.47
C LEU A 226 1.67 -25.89 10.82
N LEU A 227 0.55 -26.45 10.36
CA LEU A 227 -0.76 -25.84 10.59
C LEU A 227 -1.31 -26.10 12.01
N LYS A 228 -0.73 -27.03 12.79
CA LYS A 228 -1.16 -27.37 14.15
C LYS A 228 -2.66 -27.74 14.24
N VAL A 229 -3.19 -28.39 13.20
CA VAL A 229 -4.58 -28.84 13.12
C VAL A 229 -4.66 -30.27 12.61
N GLU A 230 -5.78 -30.92 12.88
CA GLU A 230 -6.11 -32.23 12.31
C GLU A 230 -6.14 -32.18 10.78
N SER A 231 -5.63 -33.24 10.14
CA SER A 231 -5.56 -33.36 8.68
C SER A 231 -6.92 -33.14 7.99
N ALA A 232 -8.03 -33.54 8.62
CA ALA A 232 -9.38 -33.35 8.10
C ALA A 232 -9.76 -31.86 7.91
N LYS A 233 -9.18 -30.95 8.70
CA LYS A 233 -9.43 -29.49 8.62
C LYS A 233 -8.58 -28.80 7.55
N ILE A 234 -7.57 -29.49 7.01
CA ILE A 234 -6.68 -28.94 5.99
C ILE A 234 -7.38 -29.03 4.62
N PRO A 235 -7.46 -27.92 3.86
CA PRO A 235 -8.05 -27.90 2.53
C PRO A 235 -7.53 -29.01 1.63
N ARG A 236 -8.45 -29.72 0.95
CA ARG A 236 -8.11 -30.90 0.13
C ARG A 236 -7.02 -30.60 -0.91
N PHE A 237 -7.06 -29.45 -1.57
CA PHE A 237 -6.07 -29.09 -2.58
C PHE A 237 -4.65 -28.91 -1.99
N LEU A 238 -4.51 -28.46 -0.74
CA LEU A 238 -3.20 -28.42 -0.07
C LEU A 238 -2.71 -29.85 0.19
N ARG A 239 -3.58 -30.73 0.71
CA ARG A 239 -3.22 -32.12 1.02
C ARG A 239 -2.84 -32.93 -0.22
N LEU A 240 -3.42 -32.62 -1.37
CA LEU A 240 -3.15 -33.28 -2.65
C LEU A 240 -1.99 -32.63 -3.42
N SER A 241 -1.38 -31.57 -2.92
CA SER A 241 -0.30 -30.87 -3.63
C SER A 241 1.06 -31.49 -3.35
N ASP A 242 1.76 -32.02 -4.33
CA ASP A 242 3.10 -32.62 -4.09
C ASP A 242 4.12 -31.58 -3.60
N LYS A 243 3.98 -30.34 -4.08
CA LYS A 243 4.89 -29.23 -3.79
C LYS A 243 4.10 -28.00 -3.38
N ILE A 244 4.34 -27.55 -2.15
CA ILE A 244 3.54 -26.49 -1.51
C ILE A 244 4.45 -25.33 -1.13
N GLY A 245 4.09 -24.13 -1.58
CA GLY A 245 4.76 -22.91 -1.16
C GLY A 245 4.22 -22.38 0.15
N VAL A 246 5.11 -21.85 0.99
CA VAL A 246 4.78 -21.21 2.25
C VAL A 246 5.31 -19.79 2.23
N ILE A 247 4.44 -18.80 2.43
CA ILE A 247 4.86 -17.43 2.73
C ILE A 247 4.90 -17.32 4.25
N LYS A 248 6.10 -17.47 4.81
CA LYS A 248 6.36 -17.66 6.25
C LYS A 248 6.21 -16.36 7.03
N THR A 249 7.00 -15.36 6.67
CA THR A 249 7.18 -14.15 7.48
C THR A 249 7.38 -12.96 6.57
N VAL A 250 6.66 -11.87 6.84
CA VAL A 250 6.79 -10.61 6.11
C VAL A 250 6.70 -9.49 7.11
N ALA A 251 7.67 -8.59 7.09
CA ALA A 251 7.66 -7.39 7.91
C ALA A 251 8.21 -6.20 7.11
N VAL A 252 7.71 -5.02 7.44
CA VAL A 252 8.12 -3.74 6.88
C VAL A 252 8.26 -2.78 8.04
N GLU A 253 9.39 -2.08 8.10
CA GLU A 253 9.66 -1.07 9.14
C GLU A 253 8.45 -0.11 9.25
N LYS A 254 8.00 0.18 10.48
CA LYS A 254 6.83 1.03 10.77
C LYS A 254 6.70 2.28 9.91
N ASN A 255 7.81 3.01 9.73
CA ASN A 255 7.84 4.27 8.97
C ASN A 255 7.64 4.10 7.45
N TYR A 256 7.71 2.86 6.98
CA TYR A 256 7.63 2.44 5.58
C TYR A 256 6.38 1.59 5.29
N GLN A 257 5.52 1.39 6.29
CA GLN A 257 4.24 0.73 6.13
C GLN A 257 3.22 1.62 5.41
N GLY A 258 2.30 1.01 4.66
CA GLY A 258 1.28 1.74 3.89
C GLY A 258 1.74 2.25 2.52
N TYR A 259 3.04 2.15 2.19
CA TYR A 259 3.61 2.57 0.90
C TYR A 259 3.66 1.43 -0.14
N GLY A 260 2.96 0.31 0.11
CA GLY A 260 2.87 -0.83 -0.81
C GLY A 260 4.06 -1.81 -0.81
N ILE A 261 5.05 -1.61 0.06
CA ILE A 261 6.27 -2.43 0.13
C ILE A 261 5.95 -3.89 0.48
N GLY A 262 5.12 -4.12 1.50
CA GLY A 262 4.72 -5.48 1.91
C GLY A 262 4.05 -6.25 0.77
N LYS A 263 3.22 -5.58 -0.04
CA LYS A 263 2.62 -6.20 -1.24
C LYS A 263 3.69 -6.62 -2.24
N LYS A 264 4.64 -5.73 -2.57
CA LYS A 264 5.73 -6.04 -3.51
C LYS A 264 6.59 -7.22 -3.03
N LEU A 265 6.89 -7.28 -1.74
CA LEU A 265 7.63 -8.39 -1.12
C LEU A 265 6.88 -9.73 -1.25
N VAL A 266 5.60 -9.75 -0.89
CA VAL A 266 4.76 -10.96 -0.98
C VAL A 266 4.57 -11.40 -2.43
N GLU A 267 4.36 -10.45 -3.34
CA GLU A 267 4.20 -10.72 -4.77
C GLU A 267 5.47 -11.31 -5.39
N ASP A 268 6.65 -10.78 -5.08
CA ASP A 268 7.92 -11.35 -5.55
C ASP A 268 8.16 -12.76 -4.98
N CYS A 269 7.91 -12.97 -3.68
CA CYS A 269 8.01 -14.28 -3.04
C CYS A 269 7.03 -15.30 -3.67
N TYR A 270 5.78 -14.89 -3.86
CA TYR A 270 4.76 -15.72 -4.50
C TYR A 270 5.15 -16.10 -5.94
N ASN A 271 5.62 -15.13 -6.74
CA ASN A 271 6.03 -15.39 -8.11
C ASN A 271 7.23 -16.34 -8.18
N GLU A 272 8.17 -16.23 -7.25
CA GLU A 272 9.30 -17.15 -7.12
C GLU A 272 8.85 -18.56 -6.73
N LEU A 273 7.92 -18.71 -5.78
CA LEU A 273 7.31 -20.00 -5.45
C LEU A 273 6.63 -20.63 -6.68
N VAL A 274 5.85 -19.85 -7.43
CA VAL A 274 5.17 -20.31 -8.66
C VAL A 274 6.17 -20.75 -9.72
N LYS A 275 7.25 -19.98 -9.95
CA LYS A 275 8.33 -20.37 -10.87
C LYS A 275 8.99 -21.68 -10.49
N ARG A 276 9.06 -22.00 -9.20
CA ARG A 276 9.59 -23.27 -8.67
C ARG A 276 8.57 -24.42 -8.74
N GLY A 277 7.43 -24.23 -9.39
CA GLY A 277 6.47 -25.30 -9.70
C GLY A 277 5.63 -25.76 -8.51
N VAL A 278 5.39 -24.90 -7.51
CA VAL A 278 4.43 -25.22 -6.44
C VAL A 278 3.01 -25.33 -7.02
N GLN A 279 2.24 -26.31 -6.54
CA GLN A 279 0.85 -26.53 -6.96
C GLN A 279 -0.13 -25.74 -6.09
N SER A 280 0.29 -25.34 -4.89
CA SER A 280 -0.47 -24.49 -4.00
C SER A 280 0.43 -23.66 -3.11
N VAL A 281 -0.09 -22.54 -2.60
CA VAL A 281 0.61 -21.67 -1.66
C VAL A 281 -0.29 -21.37 -0.47
N PHE A 282 0.28 -21.37 0.73
CA PHE A 282 -0.42 -20.88 1.92
C PHE A 282 0.43 -19.93 2.77
N SER A 283 -0.22 -19.21 3.66
CA SER A 283 0.41 -18.35 4.66
C SER A 283 -0.37 -18.42 5.96
N ILE A 284 0.36 -18.35 7.08
CA ILE A 284 -0.19 -18.34 8.44
C ILE A 284 -0.21 -16.88 8.89
N ALA A 285 -1.35 -16.23 8.73
CA ALA A 285 -1.48 -14.81 9.02
C ALA A 285 -1.70 -14.57 10.52
N TRP A 286 -0.88 -13.73 11.13
CA TRP A 286 -1.08 -13.30 12.51
C TRP A 286 -2.32 -12.42 12.65
N LYS A 287 -3.21 -12.80 13.58
CA LYS A 287 -4.40 -12.05 13.98
C LYS A 287 -4.23 -11.56 15.42
N ASN A 288 -4.33 -10.25 15.60
CA ASN A 288 -4.38 -9.57 16.88
C ASN A 288 -5.73 -8.84 17.02
N GLY A 289 -6.57 -9.30 17.95
CA GLY A 289 -7.95 -8.83 18.05
C GLY A 289 -8.68 -9.04 16.73
N GLU A 290 -9.29 -7.99 16.18
CA GLU A 290 -9.98 -8.04 14.88
C GLU A 290 -9.05 -7.83 13.68
N VAL A 291 -7.78 -7.50 13.90
CA VAL A 291 -6.83 -7.15 12.82
C VAL A 291 -6.06 -8.39 12.39
N ILE A 292 -6.06 -8.67 11.08
CA ILE A 292 -5.22 -9.71 10.46
C ILE A 292 -4.13 -9.00 9.64
N ASN A 293 -2.90 -8.96 10.15
CA ASN A 293 -1.87 -8.00 9.71
C ASN A 293 -1.56 -8.09 8.20
N ILE A 294 -1.32 -9.30 7.69
CA ILE A 294 -1.02 -9.54 6.26
C ILE A 294 -2.28 -9.84 5.42
N GLY A 295 -3.46 -9.92 6.06
CA GLY A 295 -4.67 -10.46 5.45
C GLY A 295 -5.16 -9.68 4.23
N GLY A 296 -5.02 -8.35 4.24
CA GLY A 296 -5.36 -7.49 3.10
C GLY A 296 -4.50 -7.77 1.86
N ILE A 297 -3.18 -7.94 2.07
CA ILE A 297 -2.23 -8.24 0.98
C ILE A 297 -2.54 -9.62 0.36
N LEU A 298 -2.76 -10.63 1.20
CA LEU A 298 -3.09 -11.98 0.74
C LEU A 298 -4.40 -12.02 -0.05
N THR A 299 -5.43 -11.31 0.42
CA THR A 299 -6.72 -11.21 -0.27
C THR A 299 -6.58 -10.54 -1.64
N LEU A 300 -5.81 -9.46 -1.74
CA LEU A 300 -5.52 -8.77 -3.01
C LEU A 300 -4.78 -9.67 -4.01
N LEU A 301 -3.96 -10.61 -3.53
CA LEU A 301 -3.26 -11.60 -4.35
C LEU A 301 -4.10 -12.86 -4.63
N GLY A 302 -5.39 -12.86 -4.25
CA GLY A 302 -6.34 -13.92 -4.54
C GLY A 302 -6.29 -15.13 -3.60
N PHE A 303 -5.65 -15.00 -2.43
CA PHE A 303 -5.74 -16.02 -1.39
C PHE A 303 -7.10 -15.95 -0.69
N LYS A 304 -7.60 -17.10 -0.26
CA LYS A 304 -8.85 -17.22 0.51
C LYS A 304 -8.55 -17.58 1.95
N LYS A 305 -9.32 -17.03 2.89
CA LYS A 305 -9.32 -17.46 4.31
C LYS A 305 -9.96 -18.85 4.41
N TYR A 306 -9.36 -19.76 5.16
CA TYR A 306 -9.89 -21.11 5.35
C TYR A 306 -10.21 -21.44 6.81
N LEU A 307 -9.35 -21.03 7.72
CA LEU A 307 -9.32 -21.55 9.09
C LEU A 307 -8.73 -20.49 10.01
N GLU A 308 -9.29 -20.35 11.20
CA GLU A 308 -8.71 -19.59 12.30
C GLU A 308 -8.35 -20.55 13.44
N ILE A 309 -7.15 -20.41 13.97
CA ILE A 309 -6.60 -21.25 15.04
C ILE A 309 -6.28 -20.32 16.22
N ASN A 310 -6.98 -20.53 17.33
CA ASN A 310 -6.76 -19.76 18.54
C ASN A 310 -5.44 -20.16 19.22
N ARG A 311 -4.76 -19.17 19.81
CA ARG A 311 -3.53 -19.36 20.60
C ARG A 311 -2.45 -20.17 19.85
N TYR A 312 -2.36 -19.98 18.53
CA TYR A 312 -1.50 -20.76 17.64
C TYR A 312 -0.02 -20.77 18.08
N TRP A 313 0.42 -19.67 18.66
CA TRP A 313 1.79 -19.44 19.12
C TRP A 313 2.03 -19.74 20.60
N GLU A 314 1.03 -20.16 21.37
CA GLU A 314 1.14 -20.35 22.83
C GLU A 314 2.29 -21.29 23.20
N LYS A 315 2.26 -22.53 22.70
CA LYS A 315 3.28 -23.54 23.00
C LYS A 315 4.68 -23.10 22.56
N GLU A 316 4.79 -22.53 21.36
CA GLU A 316 6.07 -22.08 20.81
C GLU A 316 6.66 -20.90 21.60
N SER A 317 5.81 -19.98 22.07
CA SER A 317 6.24 -18.85 22.91
C SER A 317 6.74 -19.30 24.29
N LEU A 318 6.16 -20.36 24.86
CA LEU A 318 6.63 -20.94 26.13
C LEU A 318 7.95 -21.69 25.95
N GLU A 319 8.11 -22.44 24.86
CA GLU A 319 9.32 -23.21 24.57
C GLU A 319 10.52 -22.34 24.20
N LYS A 320 10.29 -21.30 23.38
CA LYS A 320 11.35 -20.43 22.87
C LYS A 320 11.54 -19.15 23.70
N GLY A 321 10.60 -18.82 24.57
CA GLY A 321 10.68 -17.65 25.45
C GLY A 321 10.57 -16.29 24.75
N TYR A 322 10.05 -16.21 23.52
CA TYR A 322 10.02 -14.95 22.76
C TYR A 322 8.91 -13.99 23.24
N PHE A 323 9.15 -12.70 23.09
CA PHE A 323 8.23 -11.64 23.49
C PHE A 323 7.23 -11.32 22.37
N CYS A 324 5.93 -11.37 22.66
CA CYS A 324 4.90 -10.96 21.72
C CYS A 324 4.63 -9.45 21.87
N PRO A 325 4.63 -8.64 20.80
CA PRO A 325 4.40 -7.19 20.88
C PRO A 325 2.97 -6.81 21.33
N VAL A 326 2.06 -7.79 21.43
CA VAL A 326 0.66 -7.59 21.85
C VAL A 326 0.40 -8.22 23.21
N CYS A 327 0.82 -9.48 23.41
CA CYS A 327 0.57 -10.18 24.67
C CYS A 327 1.63 -9.87 25.73
N GLY A 328 2.81 -9.38 25.34
CA GLY A 328 3.96 -9.24 26.21
C GLY A 328 4.73 -10.55 26.39
N ASN A 329 5.10 -10.87 27.63
CA ASN A 329 5.79 -12.11 27.97
C ASN A 329 4.91 -13.35 27.68
N PRO A 330 5.49 -14.51 27.37
CA PRO A 330 4.75 -15.75 27.18
C PRO A 330 3.78 -16.07 28.35
N PRO A 331 2.61 -16.69 28.06
CA PRO A 331 2.23 -17.27 26.77
C PRO A 331 1.58 -16.26 25.79
N CYS A 332 1.84 -16.44 24.49
CA CYS A 332 1.15 -15.74 23.44
C CYS A 332 -0.30 -16.25 23.28
N ALA A 333 -1.28 -15.35 23.34
CA ALA A 333 -2.70 -15.67 23.17
C ALA A 333 -3.25 -15.36 21.77
N CYS A 334 -2.42 -14.89 20.83
CA CYS A 334 -2.87 -14.49 19.50
C CYS A 334 -3.34 -15.68 18.64
N SER A 335 -4.26 -15.39 17.72
CA SER A 335 -4.81 -16.36 16.77
C SER A 335 -4.09 -16.29 15.42
N ALA A 336 -4.03 -17.42 14.72
CA ALA A 336 -3.54 -17.50 13.34
C ALA A 336 -4.71 -17.69 12.38
N VAL A 337 -4.70 -17.01 11.24
CA VAL A 337 -5.66 -17.22 10.15
C VAL A 337 -4.94 -17.80 8.95
N ILE A 338 -5.37 -18.98 8.50
CA ILE A 338 -4.78 -19.68 7.37
C ILE A 338 -5.39 -19.15 6.08
N TYR A 339 -4.52 -18.62 5.24
CA TYR A 339 -4.83 -18.22 3.87
C TYR A 339 -4.19 -19.20 2.90
N ALA A 340 -4.91 -19.62 1.87
CA ALA A 340 -4.35 -20.48 0.86
C ALA A 340 -4.88 -20.15 -0.55
N LYS A 341 -4.11 -20.58 -1.55
CA LYS A 341 -4.39 -20.39 -2.97
C LYS A 341 -3.87 -21.60 -3.76
N ALA A 342 -4.74 -22.21 -4.55
CA ALA A 342 -4.31 -23.18 -5.55
C ALA A 342 -3.64 -22.46 -6.72
N ILE A 343 -2.56 -23.02 -7.26
CA ILE A 343 -1.96 -22.56 -8.51
C ILE A 343 -2.66 -23.31 -9.62
N ASN A 344 -3.38 -22.58 -10.48
CA ASN A 344 -3.91 -23.15 -11.71
C ASN A 344 -2.76 -23.34 -12.70
N THR A 345 -1.91 -24.35 -12.48
CA THR A 345 -1.15 -24.93 -13.57
C THR A 345 -2.18 -25.58 -14.48
N LYS A 346 -2.32 -25.10 -15.71
CA LYS A 346 -2.94 -25.91 -16.76
C LYS A 346 -2.22 -27.26 -16.71
N LEU A 347 -2.94 -28.31 -16.31
CA LEU A 347 -2.51 -29.69 -16.48
C LEU A 347 -2.33 -29.96 -17.97
#